data_AF-A0A6G9FM61-F1
#
_entry.id   AF-A0A6G9FM61-F1
#
_cell.length_a   1.000
_cell.length_b   1.000
_cell.length_c   1.000
_cell.angle_alpha   90.00
_cell.angle_beta   90.00
_cell.angle_gamma   90.00
#
_symmetry.space_group_name_H-M   'P 1'
#
loop_
_entity.id
_entity.type
_entity.pdbx_description
1 polymer ?
#
loop_
_entity_poly.entity_id
_entity_poly.type
_entity_poly.pdbx_seq_one_letter_code
_entity_poly.pdbx_strand_id
1 'polypeptide(L)'
;MDLVVIQPLKGRHCAECRRGPLPMHLVESGVPFCLDCADLGHLVYLPRGDAALTRRAREASALWAVVVRRNRRRGRYERQGLLVEERALARAESACLADAEVRLRRRERDAARRAAADVRLAAELAARIRQLFPGCPEERAAGIAAHASARGSGRVGRTAAGRSLEEGAVTAAVRASVRHLDTAYDALLMAGVARNEARARLAGEIDAVLASWRRHPHEAGTAQDAGGPLRTVSQEPEPGLLGPASGPGAPGTP
;
A
#
# COMPACT_ATOMS: atom_id res chain seq x y z
N MET A 1 26.44 -10.66 -26.91
CA MET A 1 26.25 -11.74 -25.92
C MET A 1 26.79 -11.22 -24.60
N ASP A 2 26.00 -11.31 -23.52
CA ASP A 2 26.35 -10.68 -22.25
C ASP A 2 27.26 -11.64 -21.45
N LEU A 3 28.49 -11.22 -21.12
CA LEU A 3 29.38 -12.01 -20.24
C LEU A 3 28.83 -12.03 -18.81
N VAL A 4 28.89 -13.18 -18.15
CA VAL A 4 28.34 -13.37 -16.80
C VAL A 4 29.41 -13.92 -15.86
N VAL A 5 29.81 -13.10 -14.90
CA VAL A 5 30.77 -13.46 -13.84
C VAL A 5 30.01 -13.83 -12.57
N ILE A 6 30.43 -14.91 -11.91
CA ILE A 6 29.78 -15.46 -10.74
C ILE A 6 30.63 -15.22 -9.49
N GLN A 7 30.03 -14.61 -8.46
CA GLN A 7 30.53 -14.64 -7.09
C GLN A 7 30.12 -15.97 -6.43
N PRO A 8 31.07 -16.90 -6.20
CA PRO A 8 30.72 -18.22 -5.72
C PRO A 8 30.38 -18.20 -4.22
N LEU A 9 29.53 -19.13 -3.78
CA LEU A 9 29.21 -19.32 -2.36
C LEU A 9 30.16 -20.28 -1.65
N LYS A 10 30.94 -21.06 -2.41
CA LYS A 10 31.96 -22.02 -1.93
C LYS A 10 33.23 -21.78 -2.72
N GLY A 11 34.40 -22.04 -2.13
CA GLY A 11 35.68 -21.91 -2.82
C GLY A 11 35.68 -22.61 -4.18
N ARG A 12 36.22 -21.92 -5.20
CA ARG A 12 36.46 -22.43 -6.55
C ARG A 12 37.90 -22.16 -6.92
N HIS A 13 38.50 -23.01 -7.73
CA HIS A 13 39.85 -22.85 -8.25
C HIS A 13 39.78 -22.72 -9.76
N CYS A 14 40.65 -21.91 -10.34
CA CYS A 14 40.75 -21.73 -11.80
C CYS A 14 41.12 -23.06 -12.47
N ALA A 15 40.48 -23.40 -13.58
CA ALA A 15 40.78 -24.59 -14.35
C ALA A 15 42.17 -24.52 -15.02
N GLU A 16 42.61 -23.33 -15.40
CA GLU A 16 43.88 -23.09 -16.09
C GLU A 16 45.04 -22.88 -15.10
N CYS A 17 45.05 -21.76 -14.37
CA CYS A 17 46.17 -21.40 -13.49
C CYS A 17 46.14 -22.08 -12.11
N ARG A 18 45.09 -22.86 -11.80
CA ARG A 18 44.88 -23.57 -10.53
C ARG A 18 44.79 -22.70 -9.27
N ARG A 19 44.85 -21.37 -9.39
CA ARG A 19 44.72 -20.43 -8.25
C ARG A 19 43.31 -20.42 -7.68
N GLY A 20 43.20 -20.19 -6.38
CA GLY A 20 41.93 -20.04 -5.66
C GLY A 20 42.16 -19.92 -4.15
N PRO A 21 41.09 -19.72 -3.35
CA PRO A 21 39.70 -19.61 -3.78
C PRO A 21 39.41 -18.32 -4.56
N LEU A 22 38.70 -18.45 -5.69
CA LEU A 22 38.37 -17.30 -6.55
C LEU A 22 37.25 -16.45 -5.94
N PRO A 23 37.43 -15.12 -5.80
CA PRO A 23 36.36 -14.22 -5.36
C PRO A 23 35.27 -14.04 -6.43
N MET A 24 35.67 -14.13 -7.71
CA MET A 24 34.82 -14.04 -8.89
C MET A 24 35.40 -14.95 -9.98
N HIS A 25 34.53 -15.56 -10.79
CA HIS A 25 34.95 -16.42 -11.90
C HIS A 25 33.98 -16.33 -13.08
N LEU A 26 34.49 -16.55 -14.29
CA LEU A 26 33.69 -16.85 -15.47
C LEU A 26 33.54 -18.37 -15.57
N VAL A 27 32.42 -18.86 -16.12
CA VAL A 27 32.27 -20.28 -16.45
C VAL A 27 32.26 -20.41 -17.95
N GLU A 28 33.26 -21.09 -18.50
CA GLU A 28 33.36 -21.43 -19.91
C GLU A 28 33.46 -22.95 -20.03
N SER A 29 32.70 -23.53 -20.97
CA SER A 29 32.65 -24.99 -21.18
C SER A 29 32.40 -25.81 -19.89
N GLY A 30 31.64 -25.24 -18.94
CA GLY A 30 31.30 -25.90 -17.68
C GLY A 30 32.36 -25.84 -16.58
N VAL A 31 33.52 -25.22 -16.83
CA VAL A 31 34.61 -25.09 -15.85
C VAL A 31 34.88 -23.63 -15.46
N PRO A 32 35.34 -23.35 -14.23
CA PRO A 32 35.57 -22.00 -13.75
C PRO A 32 36.95 -21.45 -14.16
N PHE A 33 36.99 -20.22 -14.66
CA PHE A 33 38.21 -19.46 -14.93
C PHE A 33 38.29 -18.21 -14.05
N CYS A 34 39.49 -17.87 -13.55
CA CYS A 34 39.70 -16.59 -12.87
C CYS A 34 39.58 -15.43 -13.88
N LEU A 35 39.42 -14.21 -13.37
CA LEU A 35 39.24 -13.05 -14.24
C LEU A 35 40.46 -12.82 -15.16
N ASP A 36 41.68 -13.08 -14.68
CA ASP A 36 42.89 -12.93 -15.50
C ASP A 36 42.93 -13.92 -16.66
N CYS A 37 42.70 -15.21 -16.38
CA CYS A 37 42.64 -16.28 -17.39
C CYS A 37 41.49 -16.11 -18.39
N ALA A 38 40.44 -15.38 -18.01
CA ALA A 38 39.31 -15.07 -18.87
C ALA A 38 39.44 -13.71 -19.58
N ASP A 39 40.62 -13.07 -19.54
CA ASP A 39 40.89 -11.73 -20.09
C ASP A 39 39.98 -10.62 -19.52
N LEU A 40 39.42 -10.81 -18.32
CA LEU A 40 38.60 -9.85 -17.59
C LEU A 40 39.33 -9.20 -16.41
N GLY A 41 40.59 -9.57 -16.14
CA GLY A 41 41.36 -9.11 -14.99
C GLY A 41 41.61 -7.60 -14.95
N HIS A 42 41.58 -6.93 -16.11
CA HIS A 42 41.75 -5.49 -16.25
C HIS A 42 40.46 -4.68 -16.00
N LEU A 43 39.33 -5.36 -15.79
CA LEU A 43 38.06 -4.69 -15.53
C LEU A 43 37.89 -4.39 -14.04
N VAL A 44 37.35 -3.21 -13.74
CA VAL A 44 37.05 -2.77 -12.39
C VAL A 44 35.62 -3.16 -12.00
N TYR A 45 35.44 -3.60 -10.76
CA TYR A 45 34.14 -3.98 -10.24
C TYR A 45 33.34 -2.77 -9.76
N LEU A 46 32.22 -2.49 -10.43
CA LEU A 46 31.22 -1.52 -10.05
C LEU A 46 30.04 -2.21 -9.35
N PRO A 47 29.84 -2.02 -8.03
CA PRO A 47 28.70 -2.58 -7.32
C PRO A 47 27.37 -1.98 -7.81
N ARG A 48 26.28 -2.73 -7.64
CA ARG A 48 24.92 -2.21 -7.83
C ARG A 48 24.62 -1.09 -6.82
N GLY A 49 23.79 -0.13 -7.21
CA GLY A 49 23.27 0.89 -6.29
C GLY A 49 22.81 2.13 -7.06
N ASP A 50 23.73 2.74 -7.79
CA ASP A 50 23.41 3.87 -8.67
C ASP A 50 23.08 3.36 -10.08
N ALA A 51 21.80 3.41 -10.43
CA ALA A 51 21.29 3.00 -11.74
C ALA A 51 21.81 3.90 -12.88
N ALA A 52 22.07 5.18 -12.63
CA ALA A 52 22.61 6.09 -13.62
C ALA A 52 24.08 5.78 -13.88
N LEU A 53 24.87 5.62 -12.82
CA LEU A 53 26.29 5.28 -12.91
C LEU A 53 26.51 3.91 -13.58
N THR A 54 25.79 2.88 -13.13
CA THR A 54 25.91 1.52 -13.70
C THR A 54 25.48 1.45 -15.16
N ARG A 55 24.46 2.21 -15.57
CA ARG A 55 24.05 2.30 -16.98
C ARG A 55 25.12 3.01 -17.82
N ARG A 56 25.58 4.19 -17.38
CA ARG A 56 26.58 4.99 -18.11
C ARG A 56 27.91 4.26 -18.21
N ALA A 57 28.36 3.61 -17.15
CA ALA A 57 29.59 2.83 -17.15
C ALA A 57 29.49 1.65 -18.13
N ARG A 58 28.35 0.94 -18.18
CA ARG A 58 28.11 -0.11 -19.19
C ARG A 58 28.13 0.45 -20.61
N GLU A 59 27.41 1.55 -20.87
CA GLU A 59 27.35 2.19 -22.20
C GLU A 59 28.71 2.72 -22.67
N ALA A 60 29.53 3.21 -21.74
CA ALA A 60 30.85 3.74 -22.04
C ALA A 60 31.95 2.67 -22.16
N SER A 61 31.69 1.43 -21.74
CA SER A 61 32.68 0.34 -21.72
C SER A 61 32.58 -0.52 -22.97
N ALA A 62 33.70 -0.75 -23.65
CA ALA A 62 33.74 -1.64 -24.81
C ALA A 62 33.62 -3.12 -24.41
N LEU A 63 34.23 -3.48 -23.28
CA LEU A 63 34.12 -4.80 -22.66
C LEU A 63 33.52 -4.66 -21.27
N TRP A 64 32.57 -5.52 -20.92
CA TRP A 64 31.96 -5.53 -19.60
C TRP A 64 31.33 -6.89 -19.30
N ALA A 65 31.14 -7.22 -18.02
CA ALA A 65 30.47 -8.44 -17.59
C ALA A 65 29.49 -8.17 -16.44
N VAL A 66 28.36 -8.88 -16.42
CA VAL A 66 27.41 -8.83 -15.30
C VAL A 66 27.92 -9.72 -14.18
N VAL A 67 28.04 -9.16 -12.97
CA VAL A 67 28.38 -9.95 -11.79
C VAL A 67 27.10 -10.43 -11.11
N VAL A 68 26.97 -11.73 -10.90
CA VAL A 68 25.83 -12.37 -10.25
C VAL A 68 26.26 -13.18 -9.04
N ARG A 69 25.34 -13.35 -8.09
CA ARG A 69 25.52 -14.22 -6.92
C ARG A 69 24.27 -15.02 -6.67
N ARG A 70 24.44 -16.29 -6.31
CA ARG A 70 23.31 -17.17 -5.98
C ARG A 70 22.69 -16.75 -4.65
N ASN A 71 21.41 -16.36 -4.66
CA ASN A 71 20.63 -16.15 -3.46
C ASN A 71 20.03 -17.48 -2.98
N ARG A 72 20.60 -18.09 -1.93
CA ARG A 72 20.15 -19.40 -1.42
C ARG A 72 18.67 -19.40 -1.03
N ARG A 73 18.23 -18.35 -0.33
CA ARG A 73 16.84 -18.22 0.18
C ARG A 73 15.82 -18.18 -0.95
N ARG A 74 16.14 -17.52 -2.07
CA ARG A 74 15.21 -17.28 -3.19
C ARG A 74 15.38 -18.22 -4.38
N GLY A 75 16.27 -19.22 -4.32
CA GLY A 75 16.36 -20.19 -5.40
C GLY A 75 16.93 -19.67 -6.74
N ARG A 76 17.41 -18.41 -6.83
CA ARG A 76 17.88 -17.78 -8.08
C ARG A 76 19.21 -17.04 -7.96
N TYR A 77 19.80 -16.70 -9.10
CA TYR A 77 20.90 -15.74 -9.18
C TYR A 77 20.39 -14.30 -9.13
N GLU A 78 21.11 -13.43 -8.44
CA GLU A 78 20.80 -12.01 -8.34
C GLU A 78 22.01 -11.20 -8.78
N ARG A 79 21.76 -10.16 -9.58
CA ARG A 79 22.78 -9.23 -10.03
C ARG A 79 23.37 -8.48 -8.83
N GLN A 80 24.70 -8.46 -8.74
CA GLN A 80 25.46 -7.79 -7.69
C GLN A 80 26.14 -6.52 -8.21
N GLY A 81 26.49 -6.47 -9.50
CA GLY A 81 27.19 -5.33 -10.09
C GLY A 81 27.56 -5.57 -11.55
N LEU A 82 28.56 -4.84 -12.01
CA LEU A 82 29.20 -4.95 -13.31
C LEU A 82 30.73 -4.97 -13.15
N LEU A 83 31.41 -5.65 -14.07
CA LEU A 83 32.81 -5.38 -14.38
C LEU A 83 32.84 -4.49 -15.62
N VAL A 84 33.57 -3.39 -15.57
CA VAL A 84 33.69 -2.39 -16.65
C VAL A 84 35.13 -1.90 -16.76
N GLU A 85 35.48 -1.26 -17.86
CA GLU A 85 36.80 -0.61 -18.00
C GLU A 85 36.92 0.58 -17.04
N GLU A 86 38.11 0.77 -16.45
CA GLU A 86 38.39 1.87 -15.53
C GLU A 86 38.11 3.25 -16.16
N ARG A 87 38.56 3.46 -17.40
CA ARG A 87 38.27 4.67 -18.18
C ARG A 87 36.77 4.91 -18.40
N ALA A 88 35.99 3.84 -18.56
CA ALA A 88 34.55 3.94 -18.75
C ALA A 88 33.86 4.34 -17.44
N LEU A 89 34.30 3.77 -16.31
CA LEU A 89 33.84 4.15 -14.98
C LEU A 89 34.14 5.63 -14.68
N ALA A 90 35.38 6.08 -14.86
CA ALA A 90 35.78 7.47 -14.58
C ALA A 90 34.99 8.49 -15.41
N ARG A 91 34.74 8.20 -16.71
CA ARG A 91 33.86 9.03 -17.55
C ARG A 91 32.42 9.05 -17.04
N ALA A 92 31.91 7.89 -16.62
CA ALA A 92 30.55 7.77 -16.09
C ALA A 92 30.39 8.54 -14.77
N GLU A 93 31.37 8.49 -13.88
CA GLU A 93 31.41 9.25 -12.62
C GLU A 93 31.43 10.76 -12.87
N SER A 94 32.33 11.22 -13.74
CA SER A 94 32.43 12.64 -14.12
C SER A 94 31.12 13.16 -14.70
N ALA A 95 30.52 12.38 -15.62
CA ALA A 95 29.22 12.71 -16.18
C ALA A 95 28.14 12.73 -15.10
N CYS A 96 28.13 11.76 -14.16
CA CYS A 96 27.16 11.69 -13.07
C CYS A 96 27.26 12.87 -12.10
N LEU A 97 28.46 13.36 -11.82
CA LEU A 97 28.69 14.55 -11.00
C LEU A 97 28.16 15.80 -11.71
N ALA A 98 28.43 15.95 -13.02
CA ALA A 98 28.05 17.12 -13.79
C ALA A 98 26.54 17.38 -13.84
N ASP A 99 25.70 16.34 -13.85
CA ASP A 99 24.24 16.47 -13.87
C ASP A 99 23.54 16.09 -12.55
N ALA A 100 24.30 15.91 -11.46
CA ALA A 100 23.78 15.50 -10.16
C ALA A 100 22.71 16.49 -9.64
N GLU A 101 23.00 17.78 -9.65
CA GLU A 101 22.10 18.82 -9.18
C GLU A 101 20.84 18.92 -10.06
N VAL A 102 21.00 18.87 -11.38
CA VAL A 102 19.87 18.88 -12.33
C VAL A 102 18.95 17.68 -12.07
N ARG A 103 19.50 16.50 -11.80
CA ARG A 103 18.70 15.31 -11.43
C ARG A 103 18.00 15.49 -10.09
N LEU A 104 18.67 16.05 -9.09
CA LEU A 104 18.06 16.31 -7.78
C LEU A 104 16.87 17.26 -7.91
N ARG A 105 17.06 18.42 -8.54
CA ARG A 105 15.99 19.40 -8.77
C ARG A 105 14.82 18.81 -9.56
N ARG A 106 15.10 17.98 -10.57
CA ARG A 106 14.04 17.25 -11.31
C ARG A 106 13.28 16.31 -10.39
N ARG A 107 13.95 15.52 -9.55
CA ARG A 107 13.31 14.60 -8.59
C ARG A 107 12.45 15.34 -7.58
N GLU A 108 12.92 16.45 -7.05
CA GLU A 108 12.18 17.31 -6.11
C GLU A 108 10.93 17.88 -6.75
N ARG A 109 11.06 18.50 -7.93
CA ARG A 109 9.90 19.00 -8.69
C ARG A 109 8.91 17.89 -9.01
N ASP A 110 9.39 16.73 -9.42
CA ASP A 110 8.54 15.59 -9.74
C ASP A 110 7.87 15.01 -8.48
N ALA A 111 8.52 15.07 -7.33
CA ALA A 111 7.93 14.73 -6.03
C ALA A 111 6.84 15.73 -5.64
N ALA A 112 7.11 17.03 -5.76
CA ALA A 112 6.13 18.09 -5.50
C ALA A 112 4.90 17.98 -6.41
N ARG A 113 5.11 17.78 -7.72
CA ARG A 113 4.00 17.56 -8.68
C ARG A 113 3.17 16.33 -8.32
N ARG A 114 3.81 15.25 -7.89
CA ARG A 114 3.11 14.03 -7.44
C ARG A 114 2.32 14.26 -6.16
N ALA A 115 2.91 14.92 -5.16
CA ALA A 115 2.20 15.26 -3.92
C ALA A 115 0.97 16.12 -4.20
N ALA A 116 1.08 17.13 -5.07
CA ALA A 116 -0.05 17.96 -5.48
C ALA A 116 -1.14 17.16 -6.21
N ALA A 117 -0.75 16.20 -7.05
CA ALA A 117 -1.70 15.31 -7.72
C ALA A 117 -2.40 14.35 -6.74
N ASP A 118 -1.68 13.81 -5.76
CA ASP A 118 -2.23 12.91 -4.75
C ASP A 118 -3.25 13.65 -3.85
N VAL A 119 -3.00 14.93 -3.52
CA VAL A 119 -3.96 15.80 -2.81
C VAL A 119 -5.23 16.04 -3.63
N ARG A 120 -5.10 16.38 -4.93
CA ARG A 120 -6.26 16.57 -5.82
C ARG A 120 -7.10 15.29 -5.93
N LEU A 121 -6.44 14.15 -6.15
CA LEU A 121 -7.11 12.85 -6.22
C LEU A 121 -7.85 12.53 -4.90
N ALA A 122 -7.26 12.84 -3.74
CA ALA A 122 -7.92 12.65 -2.46
C ALA A 122 -9.21 13.49 -2.36
N ALA A 123 -9.16 14.76 -2.76
CA ALA A 123 -10.32 15.66 -2.71
C ALA A 123 -11.45 15.17 -3.64
N GLU A 124 -11.12 14.80 -4.88
CA GLU A 124 -12.07 14.28 -5.86
C GLU A 124 -12.68 12.94 -5.40
N LEU A 125 -11.86 12.04 -4.85
CA LEU A 125 -12.33 10.76 -4.30
C LEU A 125 -13.25 10.97 -3.09
N ALA A 126 -12.93 11.89 -2.18
CA ALA A 126 -13.79 12.21 -1.04
C ALA A 126 -15.15 12.74 -1.51
N ALA A 127 -15.16 13.64 -2.51
CA ALA A 127 -16.39 14.13 -3.11
C ALA A 127 -17.20 12.99 -3.75
N ARG A 128 -16.54 12.09 -4.49
CA ARG A 128 -17.20 10.94 -5.11
C ARG A 128 -17.76 9.95 -4.09
N ILE A 129 -17.07 9.73 -2.98
CA ILE A 129 -17.57 8.91 -1.86
C ILE A 129 -18.84 9.53 -1.30
N ARG A 130 -18.86 10.84 -1.00
CA ARG A 130 -20.06 11.52 -0.48
C ARG A 130 -21.25 11.47 -1.44
N GLN A 131 -21.00 11.46 -2.75
CA GLN A 131 -22.06 11.27 -3.75
C GLN A 131 -22.64 9.85 -3.74
N LEU A 132 -21.80 8.83 -3.61
CA LEU A 132 -22.23 7.41 -3.61
C LEU A 132 -22.78 6.94 -2.27
N PHE A 133 -22.33 7.57 -1.18
CA PHE A 133 -22.60 7.21 0.20
C PHE A 133 -22.96 8.48 0.99
N PRO A 134 -24.14 9.07 0.75
CA PRO A 134 -24.53 10.34 1.38
C PRO A 134 -24.69 10.28 2.90
N GLY A 135 -24.88 9.09 3.48
CA GLY A 135 -24.91 8.86 4.92
C GLY A 135 -23.53 8.66 5.57
N CYS A 136 -22.45 8.66 4.77
CA CYS A 136 -21.09 8.55 5.29
C CYS A 136 -20.63 9.89 5.91
N PRO A 137 -20.13 9.92 7.16
CA PRO A 137 -19.60 11.13 7.78
C PRO A 137 -18.50 11.77 6.93
N GLU A 138 -18.43 13.11 6.93
CA GLU A 138 -17.48 13.83 6.07
C GLU A 138 -16.02 13.49 6.40
N GLU A 139 -15.66 13.48 7.68
CA GLU A 139 -14.32 13.09 8.14
C GLU A 139 -13.98 11.64 7.75
N ARG A 140 -14.99 10.75 7.77
CA ARG A 140 -14.84 9.36 7.36
C ARG A 140 -14.53 9.27 5.87
N ALA A 141 -15.29 9.96 5.03
CA ALA A 141 -15.05 10.02 3.58
C ALA A 141 -13.67 10.61 3.26
N ALA A 142 -13.26 11.68 3.95
CA ALA A 142 -11.94 12.29 3.79
C ALA A 142 -10.81 11.32 4.20
N GLY A 143 -10.94 10.62 5.33
CA GLY A 143 -9.97 9.62 5.78
C GLY A 143 -9.82 8.44 4.81
N ILE A 144 -10.95 7.93 4.28
CA ILE A 144 -10.95 6.88 3.25
C ILE A 144 -10.22 7.36 2.00
N ALA A 145 -10.53 8.57 1.54
CA ALA A 145 -9.95 9.12 0.33
C ALA A 145 -8.45 9.37 0.46
N ALA A 146 -7.99 9.92 1.60
CA ALA A 146 -6.58 10.13 1.88
C ALA A 146 -5.81 8.80 1.93
N HIS A 147 -6.37 7.78 2.59
CA HIS A 147 -5.75 6.46 2.66
C HIS A 147 -5.70 5.76 1.29
N ALA A 148 -6.77 5.88 0.48
CA ALA A 148 -6.86 5.26 -0.83
C ALA A 148 -6.04 5.97 -1.92
N SER A 149 -5.85 7.29 -1.81
CA SER A 149 -5.04 8.06 -2.76
C SER A 149 -3.54 8.03 -2.45
N ALA A 150 -3.15 7.75 -1.19
CA ALA A 150 -1.76 7.66 -0.78
C ALA A 150 -0.98 6.58 -1.57
N ARG A 151 0.19 6.97 -2.11
CA ARG A 151 1.09 6.04 -2.80
C ARG A 151 1.64 4.98 -1.85
N GLY A 152 1.52 3.71 -2.26
CA GLY A 152 2.03 2.56 -1.49
C GLY A 152 0.92 1.69 -0.89
N SER A 153 -0.33 2.17 -0.84
CA SER A 153 -1.49 1.39 -0.37
C SER A 153 -1.88 0.25 -1.32
N GLY A 154 -1.38 0.28 -2.56
CA GLY A 154 -1.70 -0.70 -3.61
C GLY A 154 -3.13 -0.61 -4.13
N ARG A 155 -3.89 0.46 -3.82
CA ARG A 155 -5.30 0.58 -4.20
C ARG A 155 -5.61 1.95 -4.80
N VAL A 156 -6.54 1.94 -5.76
CA VAL A 156 -7.20 3.07 -6.43
C VAL A 156 -6.27 4.05 -7.19
N GLY A 157 -5.32 4.73 -6.56
CA GLY A 157 -4.50 5.76 -7.24
C GLY A 157 -3.57 5.28 -8.37
N ARG A 158 -3.36 3.95 -8.53
CA ARG A 158 -2.51 3.37 -9.58
C ARG A 158 -3.26 2.66 -10.70
N THR A 159 -4.52 2.26 -10.50
CA THR A 159 -5.33 1.59 -11.54
C THR A 159 -6.04 2.63 -12.40
N ALA A 160 -6.33 2.30 -13.67
CA ALA A 160 -7.09 3.20 -14.54
C ALA A 160 -8.46 3.52 -13.91
N ALA A 161 -9.20 2.48 -13.49
CA ALA A 161 -10.48 2.59 -12.82
C ALA A 161 -10.46 3.49 -11.58
N GLY A 162 -9.39 3.41 -10.77
CA GLY A 162 -9.28 4.23 -9.58
C GLY A 162 -8.82 5.66 -9.84
N ARG A 163 -8.07 5.91 -10.92
CA ARG A 163 -7.80 7.28 -11.41
C ARG A 163 -9.03 7.94 -12.02
N SER A 164 -9.89 7.16 -12.66
CA SER A 164 -11.17 7.62 -13.24
C SER A 164 -12.31 7.66 -12.22
N LEU A 165 -12.05 7.30 -10.95
CA LEU A 165 -13.03 7.29 -9.87
C LEU A 165 -14.30 6.49 -10.21
N GLU A 166 -14.11 5.35 -10.89
CA GLU A 166 -15.19 4.44 -11.22
C GLU A 166 -15.90 3.95 -9.95
N GLU A 167 -17.22 3.86 -10.00
CA GLU A 167 -18.04 3.52 -8.83
C GLU A 167 -17.60 2.22 -8.14
N GLY A 168 -17.25 1.18 -8.91
CA GLY A 168 -16.75 -0.09 -8.38
C GLY A 168 -15.44 0.08 -7.61
N ALA A 169 -14.53 0.91 -8.10
CA ALA A 169 -13.25 1.20 -7.43
C ALA A 169 -13.45 2.01 -6.14
N VAL A 170 -14.34 3.00 -6.18
CA VAL A 170 -14.70 3.83 -5.02
C VAL A 170 -15.37 2.98 -3.95
N THR A 171 -16.36 2.17 -4.33
CA THR A 171 -17.06 1.25 -3.42
C THR A 171 -16.10 0.24 -2.80
N ALA A 172 -15.15 -0.30 -3.57
CA ALA A 172 -14.14 -1.22 -3.04
C ALA A 172 -13.23 -0.56 -2.00
N ALA A 173 -12.90 0.73 -2.17
CA ALA A 173 -12.13 1.48 -1.18
C ALA A 173 -12.90 1.69 0.12
N VAL A 174 -14.18 2.10 0.02
CA VAL A 174 -15.06 2.27 1.19
C VAL A 174 -15.24 0.92 1.91
N ARG A 175 -15.57 -0.14 1.18
CA ARG A 175 -15.69 -1.51 1.73
C ARG A 175 -14.42 -1.96 2.45
N ALA A 176 -13.25 -1.68 1.88
CA ALA A 176 -11.99 -2.00 2.51
C ALA A 176 -11.80 -1.23 3.82
N SER A 177 -12.13 0.07 3.86
CA SER A 177 -12.08 0.86 5.08
C SER A 177 -13.03 0.34 6.16
N VAL A 178 -14.28 0.05 5.78
CA VAL A 178 -15.29 -0.52 6.69
C VAL A 178 -14.79 -1.82 7.30
N ARG A 179 -14.25 -2.72 6.47
CA ARG A 179 -13.69 -3.98 6.97
C ARG A 179 -12.61 -3.78 8.04
N HIS A 180 -11.70 -2.81 7.88
CA HIS A 180 -10.59 -2.66 8.83
C HIS A 180 -10.94 -1.88 10.09
N LEU A 181 -11.89 -0.95 10.03
CA LEU A 181 -12.13 0.00 11.11
C LEU A 181 -13.48 -0.18 11.79
N ASP A 182 -14.44 -0.79 11.10
CA ASP A 182 -15.81 -0.96 11.58
C ASP A 182 -16.13 -2.43 11.87
N THR A 183 -15.16 -3.35 11.79
CA THR A 183 -15.36 -4.78 12.10
C THR A 183 -14.16 -5.40 12.81
N ALA A 184 -14.33 -6.61 13.36
CA ALA A 184 -13.26 -7.37 14.01
C ALA A 184 -12.22 -8.00 13.04
N TYR A 185 -12.12 -7.54 11.79
CA TYR A 185 -11.28 -8.16 10.75
C TYR A 185 -9.82 -8.31 11.18
N ASP A 186 -9.22 -7.25 11.72
CA ASP A 186 -7.80 -7.27 12.10
C ASP A 186 -7.56 -8.22 13.28
N ALA A 187 -8.50 -8.30 14.23
CA ALA A 187 -8.45 -9.26 15.33
C ALA A 187 -8.53 -10.72 14.82
N LEU A 188 -9.41 -11.01 13.85
CA LEU A 188 -9.50 -12.33 13.22
C LEU A 188 -8.19 -12.72 12.51
N LEU A 189 -7.55 -11.78 11.80
CA LEU A 189 -6.27 -12.04 11.16
C LEU A 189 -5.17 -12.32 12.19
N MET A 190 -5.13 -11.56 13.29
CA MET A 190 -4.17 -11.80 14.38
C MET A 190 -4.41 -13.12 15.09
N ALA A 191 -5.65 -13.60 15.16
CA ALA A 191 -6.01 -14.92 15.65
C ALA A 191 -5.69 -16.07 14.65
N GLY A 192 -5.10 -15.76 13.49
CA GLY A 192 -4.68 -16.75 12.49
C GLY A 192 -5.79 -17.18 11.52
N VAL A 193 -6.96 -16.54 11.54
CA VAL A 193 -8.05 -16.85 10.60
C VAL A 193 -7.64 -16.46 9.18
N ALA A 194 -7.89 -17.36 8.21
CA ALA A 194 -7.56 -17.10 6.82
C ALA A 194 -8.33 -15.89 6.26
N ARG A 195 -7.69 -15.07 5.42
CA ARG A 195 -8.29 -13.82 4.89
C ARG A 195 -9.63 -14.02 4.19
N ASN A 196 -9.78 -15.11 3.43
CA ASN A 196 -11.02 -15.39 2.70
C ASN A 196 -12.15 -15.73 3.66
N GLU A 197 -11.84 -16.52 4.69
CA GLU A 197 -12.79 -16.89 5.73
C GLU A 197 -13.20 -15.68 6.58
N ALA A 198 -12.24 -14.87 7.04
CA ALA A 198 -12.53 -13.64 7.79
C ALA A 198 -13.41 -12.67 6.96
N ARG A 199 -13.16 -12.57 5.65
CA ARG A 199 -14.01 -11.76 4.74
C ARG A 199 -15.41 -12.33 4.58
N ALA A 200 -15.55 -13.65 4.50
CA ALA A 200 -16.86 -14.30 4.37
C ALA A 200 -17.69 -14.11 5.65
N ARG A 201 -17.09 -14.29 6.82
CA ARG A 201 -17.75 -14.10 8.13
C ARG A 201 -18.28 -12.68 8.31
N LEU A 202 -17.51 -11.67 7.86
CA LEU A 202 -17.84 -10.26 8.06
C LEU A 202 -18.62 -9.64 6.89
N ALA A 203 -18.93 -10.41 5.84
CA ALA A 203 -19.56 -9.87 4.62
C ALA A 203 -20.89 -9.16 4.93
N GLY A 204 -21.75 -9.80 5.73
CA GLY A 204 -23.06 -9.24 6.10
C GLY A 204 -22.96 -7.95 6.94
N GLU A 205 -22.04 -7.92 7.91
CA GLU A 205 -21.79 -6.72 8.74
C GLU A 205 -21.30 -5.55 7.89
N ILE A 206 -20.34 -5.81 7.00
CA ILE A 206 -19.81 -4.81 6.08
C ILE A 206 -20.92 -4.30 5.14
N ASP A 207 -21.74 -5.21 4.59
CA ASP A 207 -22.83 -4.85 3.68
C ASP A 207 -23.91 -4.01 4.38
N ALA A 208 -24.21 -4.28 5.65
CA ALA A 208 -25.14 -3.49 6.46
C ALA A 208 -24.65 -2.05 6.65
N VAL A 209 -23.37 -1.84 6.95
CA VAL A 209 -22.76 -0.51 7.06
C VAL A 209 -22.77 0.23 5.71
N LEU A 210 -22.40 -0.46 4.62
CA LEU A 210 -22.44 0.16 3.29
C LEU A 210 -23.88 0.55 2.89
N ALA A 211 -24.87 -0.28 3.22
CA ALA A 211 -26.27 0.00 2.95
C ALA A 211 -26.79 1.18 3.77
N SER A 212 -26.38 1.34 5.03
CA SER A 212 -26.78 2.49 5.84
C SER A 212 -26.21 3.79 5.29
N TRP A 213 -24.96 3.79 4.83
CA TRP A 213 -24.33 4.98 4.24
C TRP A 213 -24.83 5.32 2.83
N ARG A 214 -25.46 4.39 2.11
CA ARG A 214 -26.12 4.69 0.83
C ARG A 214 -27.41 5.49 1.00
N ARG A 215 -28.03 5.47 2.19
CA ARG A 215 -29.24 6.23 2.50
C ARG A 215 -28.88 7.63 3.03
N HIS A 216 -29.74 8.61 2.80
CA HIS A 216 -29.58 9.94 3.39
C HIS A 216 -29.85 9.89 4.91
N PRO A 217 -29.10 10.65 5.73
CA PRO A 217 -29.36 10.75 7.17
C PRO A 217 -30.79 11.23 7.51
N HIS A 218 -31.45 11.91 6.56
CA HIS A 218 -32.75 12.57 6.76
C HIS A 218 -33.98 11.68 6.57
N GLU A 219 -33.84 10.45 6.05
CA GLU A 219 -34.99 9.55 5.81
C GLU A 219 -35.27 8.59 6.97
N ALA A 220 -34.42 8.55 8.00
CA ALA A 220 -34.62 7.70 9.18
C ALA A 220 -35.57 8.31 10.23
N GLY A 221 -36.05 9.54 10.04
CA GLY A 221 -36.80 10.31 11.05
C GLY A 221 -38.28 10.60 10.75
N THR A 222 -38.84 10.18 9.61
CA THR A 222 -40.23 10.50 9.24
C THR A 222 -41.03 9.24 8.92
N ALA A 223 -41.25 8.39 9.92
CA ALA A 223 -42.25 7.32 9.85
C ALA A 223 -42.76 6.96 11.25
N GLN A 224 -43.25 7.96 11.99
CA GLN A 224 -44.05 7.77 13.21
C GLN A 224 -44.84 9.05 13.51
N ASP A 225 -45.77 9.42 12.62
CA ASP A 225 -47.05 9.96 13.04
C ASP A 225 -48.07 9.90 11.88
N ALA A 226 -48.92 8.88 11.91
CA ALA A 226 -50.11 8.81 11.07
C ALA A 226 -51.22 8.11 11.87
N GLY A 227 -51.84 8.90 12.74
CA GLY A 227 -53.29 8.93 12.98
C GLY A 227 -54.00 7.58 13.16
N GLY A 228 -54.09 7.12 14.41
CA GLY A 228 -55.16 6.21 14.83
C GLY A 228 -56.47 6.99 15.07
N PRO A 229 -57.64 6.50 14.63
CA PRO A 229 -58.87 7.27 14.63
C PRO A 229 -59.48 7.40 16.04
N LEU A 230 -60.02 8.59 16.32
CA LEU A 230 -60.84 8.91 17.50
C LEU A 230 -62.03 7.94 17.57
N ARG A 231 -62.10 7.15 18.65
CA ARG A 231 -63.33 6.50 19.11
C ARG A 231 -63.91 7.30 20.26
N THR A 232 -64.96 8.05 19.96
CA THR A 232 -65.82 8.70 20.95
C THR A 232 -66.67 7.64 21.63
N VAL A 233 -66.50 7.46 22.94
CA VAL A 233 -67.51 6.83 23.80
C VAL A 233 -67.71 7.75 24.99
N SER A 234 -68.82 8.49 24.95
CA SER A 234 -69.38 9.19 26.09
C SER A 234 -69.95 8.19 27.08
N GLN A 235 -69.62 8.31 28.36
CA GLN A 235 -70.48 7.96 29.49
C GLN A 235 -69.87 8.48 30.81
N GLU A 236 -70.43 9.57 31.32
CA GLU A 236 -70.60 9.80 32.76
C GLU A 236 -71.71 8.87 33.27
N PRO A 237 -71.78 8.49 34.58
CA PRO A 237 -71.75 9.46 35.68
C PRO A 237 -71.11 9.03 37.02
N GLU A 238 -70.69 10.05 37.80
CA GLU A 238 -70.63 10.07 39.28
C GLU A 238 -72.05 9.83 39.87
N PRO A 239 -72.24 9.26 41.08
CA PRO A 239 -71.69 9.88 42.29
C PRO A 239 -71.36 8.95 43.48
N GLY A 240 -70.50 9.46 44.37
CA GLY A 240 -70.93 9.55 45.77
C GLY A 240 -70.01 9.06 46.88
N LEU A 241 -69.79 10.02 47.80
CA LEU A 241 -69.72 9.92 49.26
C LEU A 241 -68.38 9.61 49.98
N LEU A 242 -67.98 10.63 50.76
CA LEU A 242 -67.47 10.63 52.15
C LEU A 242 -66.34 9.64 52.50
N GLY A 243 -65.16 10.12 52.85
CA GLY A 243 -64.90 10.69 54.18
C GLY A 243 -63.46 10.37 54.65
N PRO A 244 -63.00 10.90 55.79
CA PRO A 244 -61.74 11.65 55.81
C PRO A 244 -60.59 11.05 56.64
N ALA A 245 -59.45 11.72 56.52
CA ALA A 245 -58.43 11.98 57.54
C ALA A 245 -57.58 10.83 58.09
N SER A 246 -56.26 10.95 57.87
CA SER A 246 -55.23 10.78 58.89
C SER A 246 -53.92 11.44 58.42
N GLY A 247 -53.53 12.55 59.04
CA GLY A 247 -52.12 12.96 59.15
C GLY A 247 -51.51 12.38 60.44
N PRO A 248 -50.44 12.96 61.01
CA PRO A 248 -49.25 13.58 60.42
C PRO A 248 -47.94 13.05 61.07
N GLY A 249 -46.79 13.54 60.61
CA GLY A 249 -45.50 13.51 61.34
C GLY A 249 -44.56 12.37 60.94
N ALA A 250 -43.24 12.50 60.93
CA ALA A 250 -42.31 13.57 61.31
C ALA A 250 -40.93 13.26 60.65
N PRO A 251 -39.94 14.18 60.69
CA PRO A 251 -38.71 14.11 59.89
C PRO A 251 -37.44 13.73 60.69
N GLY A 252 -36.36 13.43 59.95
CA GLY A 252 -34.95 13.46 60.39
C GLY A 252 -34.44 12.15 61.00
N THR A 253 -33.18 11.70 60.88
CA THR A 253 -31.85 12.19 60.42
C THR A 253 -30.90 10.96 60.60
N PRO A 254 -29.57 11.03 60.40
CA PRO A 254 -28.77 11.41 59.23
C PRO A 254 -28.48 10.26 58.24
#